data_AF-A0A975MK28-F1
#
_entry.id   AF-A0A975MK28-F1
#
_cell.length_a   1.000
_cell.length_b   1.000
_cell.length_c   1.000
_cell.angle_alpha   90.00
_cell.angle_beta   90.00
_cell.angle_gamma   90.00
#
_symmetry.space_group_name_H-M   'P 1'
#
loop_
_entity.id
_entity.type
_entity.pdbx_description
1 polymer ?
#
loop_
_entity_poly.entity_id
_entity_poly.type
_entity_poly.pdbx_seq_one_letter_code
_entity_poly.pdbx_strand_id
1 'polypeptide(L)'
;MDLSGVMYVVGGVLVVLVLAAGIAYAVRFAASRSVRGRQARAEALRTQAREADREIAQRESEAIEAERAAEAARREAENLQAGAQRLNAEAAQLRARQIDDLAEADRLDPEVDTRAETYTEPGRPDEAPPEDRSS
;
A
#
# COMPACT_ATOMS: atom_id res chain seq x y z
N MET A 1 2.31 46.00 -82.31
CA MET A 1 2.74 45.84 -80.91
C MET A 1 4.16 46.34 -80.83
N ASP A 2 4.39 47.45 -80.13
CA ASP A 2 5.72 48.06 -80.04
C ASP A 2 6.63 47.21 -79.16
N LEU A 3 7.89 47.01 -79.59
CA LEU A 3 8.89 46.26 -78.82
C LEU A 3 9.04 46.80 -77.40
N SER A 4 8.89 48.11 -77.22
CA SER A 4 8.92 48.77 -75.91
C SER A 4 7.76 48.31 -75.01
N GLY A 5 6.55 48.17 -75.56
CA GLY A 5 5.39 47.69 -74.81
C GLY A 5 5.53 46.22 -74.40
N VAL A 6 6.06 45.38 -75.29
CA VAL A 6 6.37 43.98 -74.98
C VAL A 6 7.43 43.87 -73.89
N MET A 7 8.47 44.72 -73.91
CA MET A 7 9.54 44.72 -72.91
C MET A 7 9.03 45.06 -71.50
N TYR A 8 8.15 46.05 -71.35
CA TYR A 8 7.55 46.38 -70.05
C TYR A 8 6.67 45.26 -69.51
N VAL A 9 5.87 44.62 -70.38
CA VAL A 9 5.01 43.49 -69.98
C VAL A 9 5.87 42.30 -69.55
N VAL A 10 6.90 41.94 -70.33
CA VAL A 10 7.81 40.84 -70.00
C VAL A 10 8.57 41.13 -68.71
N GLY A 11 9.08 42.36 -68.53
CA GLY A 11 9.76 42.78 -67.30
C GLY A 11 8.85 42.70 -66.08
N GLY A 12 7.61 43.18 -66.18
CA GLY A 12 6.62 43.10 -65.10
C GLY A 12 6.29 41.67 -64.69
N VAL A 13 6.09 40.78 -65.67
CA VAL A 13 5.83 39.34 -65.42
C VAL A 13 7.02 38.68 -64.71
N LEU A 14 8.25 39.03 -65.11
CA LEU A 14 9.47 38.50 -64.50
C LEU A 14 9.60 38.90 -63.03
N VAL A 15 9.33 40.17 -62.69
CA VAL A 15 9.35 40.64 -61.30
C VAL A 15 8.30 39.92 -60.45
N VAL A 16 7.08 39.75 -60.96
CA VAL A 16 6.02 39.03 -60.25
C VAL A 16 6.40 37.56 -60.03
N LEU A 17 7.02 36.90 -61.02
CA LEU A 17 7.50 35.53 -60.88
C LEU A 17 8.61 35.39 -59.83
N VAL A 18 9.56 36.33 -59.80
CA VAL A 18 10.62 36.32 -58.77
C VAL A 18 10.04 36.53 -57.37
N LEU A 19 9.09 37.46 -57.22
CA LEU A 19 8.41 37.67 -55.94
C LEU A 19 7.64 36.42 -55.49
N ALA A 20 6.88 35.81 -56.39
CA ALA A 20 6.10 34.61 -56.10
C ALA A 20 7.00 33.43 -55.70
N ALA A 21 8.12 33.24 -56.40
CA ALA A 21 9.10 32.22 -56.07
C ALA A 21 9.75 32.46 -54.69
N GLY A 22 10.08 33.70 -54.35
CA GLY A 22 10.64 34.07 -53.05
C GLY A 22 9.69 33.77 -51.89
N ILE A 23 8.41 34.13 -52.04
CA ILE A 23 7.38 33.87 -51.02
C ILE A 23 7.16 32.36 -50.85
N ALA A 24 7.06 31.61 -51.94
CA ALA A 24 6.86 30.16 -51.89
C ALA A 24 8.01 29.44 -51.15
N TYR A 25 9.25 29.87 -51.38
CA TYR A 25 10.42 29.30 -50.72
C TYR A 25 10.45 29.59 -49.21
N ALA A 26 10.12 30.82 -48.82
CA ALA A 26 10.07 31.23 -47.41
C ALA A 26 9.03 30.45 -46.60
N VAL A 27 7.83 30.26 -47.14
CA VAL A 27 6.74 29.50 -46.50
C VAL A 27 7.14 28.03 -46.31
N ARG A 28 7.75 27.41 -47.32
CA ARG A 28 8.19 26.00 -47.26
C ARG A 28 9.29 25.80 -46.21
N PHE A 29 10.20 26.75 -46.08
CA PHE A 29 11.26 26.70 -45.07
C PHE A 29 10.70 26.83 -43.64
N ALA A 30 9.77 27.76 -43.42
CA ALA A 30 9.11 27.95 -42.13
C ALA A 30 8.27 26.74 -41.70
N ALA A 31 7.54 26.12 -42.64
CA ALA A 31 6.77 24.90 -42.39
C ALA A 31 7.65 23.71 -41.98
N SER A 32 8.85 23.57 -42.57
CA SER A 32 9.75 22.47 -42.21
C SER A 32 10.27 22.55 -40.77
N ARG A 33 10.47 23.78 -40.26
CA ARG A 33 11.00 24.03 -38.91
C ARG A 33 9.95 23.74 -37.83
N SER A 34 8.67 24.01 -38.11
CA SER A 34 7.57 23.71 -37.20
C SER A 34 7.21 22.22 -37.14
N VAL A 35 7.41 21.47 -38.23
CA VAL A 35 7.24 20.00 -38.23
C VAL A 35 8.34 19.32 -37.40
N ARG A 36 9.60 19.71 -37.58
CA ARG A 36 10.72 19.18 -36.78
C ARG A 36 10.56 19.50 -35.28
N GLY A 37 10.12 20.72 -34.95
CA GLY A 37 9.84 21.10 -33.56
C GLY A 37 8.70 20.29 -32.92
N ARG A 38 7.64 19.98 -33.69
CA ARG A 38 6.54 19.12 -33.22
C ARG A 38 6.98 17.67 -33.03
N GLN A 39 7.80 17.14 -33.95
CA GLN A 39 8.35 15.78 -33.82
C GLN A 39 9.26 15.65 -32.60
N ALA A 40 10.20 16.59 -32.40
CA ALA A 40 11.09 16.57 -31.24
C ALA A 40 10.32 16.67 -29.90
N ARG A 41 9.26 17.50 -29.84
CA ARG A 41 8.38 17.57 -28.67
C ARG A 41 7.61 16.27 -28.44
N ALA A 42 7.12 15.64 -29.50
CA ALA A 42 6.43 14.35 -29.40
C ALA A 42 7.37 13.23 -28.93
N GLU A 43 8.62 13.21 -29.39
CA GLU A 43 9.64 12.28 -28.90
C GLU A 43 9.98 12.53 -27.43
N ALA A 44 10.19 13.79 -27.03
CA ALA A 44 10.43 14.15 -25.64
C ALA A 44 9.29 13.71 -24.70
N LEU A 45 8.03 13.91 -25.11
CA LEU A 45 6.87 13.46 -24.36
C LEU A 45 6.80 11.93 -24.25
N ARG A 46 7.14 11.20 -25.33
CA ARG A 46 7.20 9.73 -25.29
C ARG A 46 8.31 9.22 -24.38
N THR A 47 9.46 9.89 -24.34
CA THR A 47 10.55 9.54 -23.44
C THR A 47 10.15 9.80 -21.99
N GLN A 48 9.57 10.96 -21.68
CA GLN A 48 9.06 11.27 -20.34
C GLN A 48 7.97 10.29 -19.89
N ALA A 49 7.05 9.93 -20.79
CA ALA A 49 6.02 8.93 -20.48
C ALA A 49 6.65 7.57 -20.13
N ARG A 50 7.66 7.12 -20.89
CA ARG A 50 8.37 5.86 -20.59
C ARG A 50 9.14 5.90 -19.28
N GLU A 51 9.67 7.06 -18.89
CA GLU A 51 10.33 7.24 -17.59
C GLU A 51 9.30 7.18 -16.46
N ALA A 52 8.17 7.87 -16.62
CA ALA A 52 7.05 7.82 -15.67
C ALA A 52 6.49 6.40 -15.52
N ASP A 53 6.31 5.65 -16.61
CA ASP A 53 5.84 4.26 -16.57
C ASP A 53 6.79 3.37 -15.76
N ARG A 54 8.12 3.60 -15.87
CA ARG A 54 9.11 2.86 -15.08
C ARG A 54 9.02 3.21 -13.60
N GLU A 55 8.86 4.49 -13.28
CA GLU A 55 8.70 4.94 -11.89
C GLU A 55 7.42 4.36 -11.29
N ILE A 56 6.30 4.38 -12.02
CA ILE A 56 5.03 3.77 -11.60
C ILE A 56 5.22 2.28 -11.34
N ALA A 57 5.83 1.53 -12.28
CA ALA A 57 6.05 0.10 -12.12
C ALA A 57 6.95 -0.22 -10.90
N GLN A 58 7.95 0.62 -10.60
CA GLN A 58 8.78 0.47 -9.41
C GLN A 58 7.95 0.70 -8.13
N ARG A 59 7.15 1.76 -8.09
CA ARG A 59 6.28 2.06 -6.94
C ARG A 59 5.23 0.99 -6.71
N GLU A 60 4.66 0.43 -7.77
CA GLU A 60 3.72 -0.68 -7.68
C GLU A 60 4.40 -1.94 -7.12
N SER A 61 5.63 -2.24 -7.55
CA SER A 61 6.41 -3.34 -6.99
C SER A 61 6.69 -3.14 -5.50
N GLU A 62 7.14 -1.95 -5.10
CA GLU A 62 7.37 -1.59 -3.69
C GLU A 62 6.09 -1.73 -2.85
N ALA A 63 4.94 -1.30 -3.40
CA ALA A 63 3.65 -1.41 -2.73
C ALA A 63 3.26 -2.89 -2.51
N ILE A 64 3.41 -3.73 -3.54
CA ILE A 64 3.14 -5.18 -3.44
C ILE A 64 4.06 -5.84 -2.41
N GLU A 65 5.34 -5.48 -2.39
CA GLU A 65 6.29 -5.98 -1.39
C GLU A 65 5.91 -5.56 0.03
N ALA A 66 5.51 -4.29 0.22
CA ALA A 66 5.05 -3.78 1.51
C ALA A 66 3.77 -4.48 1.99
N GLU A 67 2.81 -4.73 1.09
CA GLU A 67 1.58 -5.48 1.39
C GLU A 67 1.91 -6.92 1.83
N ARG A 68 2.79 -7.62 1.11
CA ARG A 68 3.23 -8.96 1.48
C ARG A 68 3.93 -9.00 2.82
N ALA A 69 4.79 -8.02 3.10
CA ALA A 69 5.45 -7.90 4.40
C ALA A 69 4.45 -7.68 5.54
N ALA A 70 3.43 -6.85 5.31
CA ALA A 70 2.35 -6.61 6.27
C ALA A 70 1.52 -7.88 6.51
N GLU A 71 1.17 -8.63 5.46
CA GLU A 71 0.47 -9.90 5.60
C GLU A 71 1.28 -10.94 6.38
N ALA A 72 2.60 -11.04 6.11
CA ALA A 72 3.48 -11.94 6.84
C ALA A 72 3.53 -11.60 8.33
N ALA A 73 3.68 -10.31 8.67
CA ALA A 73 3.69 -9.83 10.05
C ALA A 73 2.36 -10.12 10.78
N ARG A 74 1.21 -9.98 10.10
CA ARG A 74 -0.10 -10.34 10.68
C ARG A 74 -0.20 -11.83 11.01
N ARG A 75 0.23 -12.69 10.10
CA ARG A 75 0.22 -14.15 10.33
C ARG A 75 1.14 -14.54 11.49
N GLU A 76 2.31 -13.91 11.59
CA GLU A 76 3.22 -14.13 12.71
C GLU A 76 2.58 -13.71 14.05
N ALA A 77 1.95 -12.54 14.09
CA ALA A 77 1.23 -12.07 15.27
C ALA A 77 0.08 -13.02 15.67
N GLU A 78 -0.71 -13.51 14.71
CA GLU A 78 -1.76 -14.50 14.94
C GLU A 78 -1.21 -15.80 15.54
N ASN A 79 -0.09 -16.29 15.01
CA ASN A 79 0.57 -17.50 15.53
C ASN A 79 1.06 -17.30 16.97
N LEU A 80 1.68 -16.16 17.27
CA LEU A 80 2.15 -15.83 18.62
C LEU A 80 0.97 -15.71 19.59
N GLN A 81 -0.12 -15.08 19.18
CA GLN A 81 -1.33 -14.97 19.98
C GLN A 81 -1.96 -16.34 20.26
N ALA A 82 -2.04 -17.20 19.24
CA ALA A 82 -2.52 -18.57 19.41
C ALA A 82 -1.60 -19.37 20.37
N GLY A 83 -0.29 -19.19 20.28
CA GLY A 83 0.68 -19.76 21.22
C GLY A 83 0.45 -19.31 22.66
N ALA A 84 0.27 -18.01 22.88
CA ALA A 84 -0.03 -17.45 24.19
C ALA A 84 -1.35 -17.98 24.77
N GLN A 85 -2.40 -18.10 23.94
CA GLN A 85 -3.68 -18.68 24.37
C GLN A 85 -3.52 -20.15 24.80
N ARG A 86 -2.74 -20.95 24.08
CA ARG A 86 -2.46 -22.35 24.45
C ARG A 86 -1.74 -22.44 25.79
N LEU A 87 -0.67 -21.65 25.97
CA LEU A 87 0.10 -21.64 27.22
C LEU A 87 -0.77 -21.20 28.41
N ASN A 88 -1.65 -20.21 28.22
CA ASN A 88 -2.58 -19.78 29.26
C ASN A 88 -3.59 -20.89 29.60
N ALA A 89 -4.10 -21.61 28.60
CA ALA A 89 -5.00 -22.73 28.81
C ALA A 89 -4.30 -23.90 29.53
N GLU A 90 -3.06 -24.21 29.15
CA GLU A 90 -2.24 -25.22 29.84
C GLU A 90 -1.98 -24.85 31.30
N ALA A 91 -1.59 -23.59 31.56
CA ALA A 91 -1.40 -23.09 32.92
C ALA A 91 -2.68 -23.17 33.76
N ALA A 92 -3.84 -22.83 33.17
CA ALA A 92 -5.13 -22.95 33.84
C ALA A 92 -5.48 -24.41 34.16
N GLN A 93 -5.21 -25.35 33.23
CA GLN A 93 -5.40 -26.78 33.47
C GLN A 93 -4.47 -27.32 34.55
N LEU A 94 -3.20 -26.93 34.56
CA LEU A 94 -2.25 -27.32 35.59
C LEU A 94 -2.68 -26.82 36.96
N ARG A 95 -3.15 -25.58 37.06
CA ARG A 95 -3.71 -25.03 38.30
C ARG A 95 -4.93 -25.80 38.77
N ALA A 96 -5.85 -26.14 37.86
CA ALA A 96 -7.04 -26.93 38.20
C ALA A 96 -6.66 -28.31 38.75
N ARG A 97 -5.73 -29.02 38.08
CA ARG A 97 -5.23 -30.32 38.57
C ARG A 97 -4.57 -30.22 39.93
N GLN A 98 -3.75 -29.19 40.14
CA GLN A 98 -3.12 -28.97 41.45
C GLN A 98 -4.16 -28.77 42.56
N ILE A 99 -5.23 -28.02 42.28
CA ILE A 99 -6.33 -27.83 43.23
C ILE A 99 -7.04 -29.16 43.50
N ASP A 100 -7.35 -29.94 42.47
CA ASP A 100 -8.00 -31.24 42.59
C ASP A 100 -7.15 -32.22 43.41
N ASP A 101 -5.85 -32.27 43.15
CA ASP A 101 -4.88 -33.11 43.86
C ASP A 101 -4.80 -32.73 45.35
N LEU A 102 -4.80 -31.43 45.67
CA LEU A 102 -4.82 -30.94 47.05
C LEU A 102 -6.13 -31.32 47.76
N ALA A 103 -7.27 -31.13 47.10
CA ALA A 103 -8.57 -31.51 47.66
C ALA A 103 -8.72 -33.03 47.83
N GLU A 104 -8.08 -33.84 46.99
CA GLU A 104 -8.02 -35.30 47.18
C GLU A 104 -7.11 -35.69 48.34
N ALA A 105 -5.95 -35.05 48.49
CA ALA A 105 -5.07 -35.26 49.63
C ALA A 105 -5.77 -34.96 50.96
N ASP A 106 -6.45 -33.81 51.06
CA ASP A 106 -7.19 -33.40 52.26
C ASP A 106 -8.34 -34.38 52.61
N ARG A 107 -8.96 -35.03 51.62
CA ARG A 107 -10.00 -36.04 51.85
C ARG A 107 -9.44 -37.37 52.36
N LEU A 108 -8.20 -37.69 52.03
CA LEU A 108 -7.53 -38.92 52.44
C LEU A 108 -6.86 -38.79 53.80
N ASP A 109 -6.49 -37.57 54.20
CA ASP A 109 -5.83 -37.29 55.48
C ASP A 109 -6.82 -37.43 56.65
N PRO A 110 -6.64 -38.41 57.56
CA PRO A 110 -7.50 -38.58 58.72
C PRO A 110 -7.36 -37.47 59.76
N GLU A 111 -6.32 -36.62 59.68
CA GLU A 111 -6.13 -35.46 60.55
C GLU A 111 -6.94 -34.23 60.09
N VAL A 112 -7.40 -34.21 58.83
CA VAL A 112 -8.17 -33.11 58.24
C VAL A 112 -9.67 -33.40 58.29
N ASP A 113 -10.43 -32.61 59.05
CA ASP A 113 -11.89 -32.69 59.06
C ASP A 113 -12.50 -31.86 57.92
N THR A 114 -12.64 -32.49 56.76
CA THR A 114 -13.27 -31.90 55.57
C THR A 114 -14.77 -31.58 55.72
N ARG A 115 -15.42 -31.95 56.85
CA ARG A 115 -16.83 -31.60 57.15
C ARG A 115 -16.99 -30.44 58.13
N ALA A 116 -15.90 -29.92 58.69
CA ALA A 116 -15.95 -28.80 59.60
C ALA A 116 -16.39 -27.51 58.87
N GLU A 117 -17.21 -26.67 59.52
CA GLU A 117 -17.63 -25.36 58.99
C GLU A 117 -16.45 -24.41 58.72
N THR A 118 -15.30 -24.66 59.36
CA THR A 118 -14.06 -23.88 59.19
C THR A 118 -13.14 -24.41 58.09
N TYR A 119 -13.50 -25.50 57.39
CA TYR A 119 -12.68 -26.02 56.29
C TYR A 119 -12.84 -25.16 55.03
N THR A 120 -11.73 -24.60 54.55
CA THR A 120 -11.68 -23.88 53.27
C THR A 120 -11.12 -24.79 52.20
N GLU A 121 -12.00 -25.22 51.30
CA GLU A 121 -11.63 -26.06 50.16
C GLU A 121 -10.62 -25.35 49.24
N PRO A 122 -9.50 -25.99 48.88
CA PRO A 122 -8.53 -25.43 47.95
C PRO A 122 -9.20 -24.99 46.64
N GLY A 123 -8.92 -23.77 46.19
CA GLY A 123 -9.45 -23.25 44.94
C GLY A 123 -10.89 -22.74 44.98
N ARG A 124 -11.60 -22.81 46.12
CA ARG A 124 -12.83 -22.03 46.32
C ARG A 124 -12.42 -20.54 46.30
N PRO A 125 -12.96 -19.69 45.39
CA PRO A 125 -12.76 -18.26 45.50
C PRO A 125 -13.33 -17.84 46.86
N ASP A 126 -12.56 -17.10 47.66
CA ASP A 126 -13.03 -16.52 48.92
C ASP A 126 -14.36 -15.82 48.63
N GLU A 127 -15.46 -16.42 49.06
CA GLU A 127 -16.72 -15.71 49.16
C GLU A 127 -16.45 -14.60 50.16
N ALA A 128 -16.24 -13.38 49.63
CA ALA A 128 -16.20 -12.18 50.43
C ALA A 128 -17.38 -12.24 51.41
N PRO A 129 -17.18 -11.99 52.71
CA PRO A 129 -18.24 -12.06 53.71
C PRO A 129 -19.45 -11.30 53.17
N PRO A 130 -20.69 -11.80 53.35
CA PRO A 130 -21.86 -11.07 52.90
C PRO A 130 -21.80 -9.68 53.52
N GLU A 131 -21.45 -8.68 52.70
CA GLU A 131 -21.49 -7.30 53.15
C GLU A 131 -22.92 -7.05 53.59
N ASP A 132 -23.00 -6.80 54.88
CA ASP A 132 -24.18 -6.51 55.66
C ASP A 132 -25.02 -5.43 54.95
N ARG A 133 -25.91 -5.85 54.04
CA ARG A 133 -26.98 -5.00 53.50
C ARG A 133 -28.08 -4.92 54.55
N SER A 134 -27.74 -4.37 55.71
CA SER A 134 -28.70 -4.03 56.76
C SER A 134 -28.87 -2.52 56.81
N SER A 135 -30.12 -2.12 56.54
CA SER A 135 -30.81 -0.86 56.91
C SER A 135 -30.57 0.39 56.07
#